data_AF-A0A847UZH3-F1
#
_entry.id   AF-A0A847UZH3-F1
#
_cell.length_a   1.000
_cell.length_b   1.000
_cell.length_c   1.000
_cell.angle_alpha   90.00
_cell.angle_beta   90.00
_cell.angle_gamma   90.00
#
_symmetry.space_group_name_H-M   'P 1'
#
loop_
_entity.id
_entity.type
_entity.pdbx_description
1 polymer ?
#
loop_
_entity_poly.entity_id
_entity_poly.type
_entity_poly.pdbx_seq_one_letter_code
_entity_poly.pdbx_strand_id
1 'polypeptide(L)'
;MISFSCRVFYLILLYLIFPLKLYAQDWHLAGTRGIMNFVVVSKEREADKDVYLEAIQSICKVGENCKIIFWASADHVPTSWPMTDAQRESRVVDYFKEGNSEEEKFLWNCRIVNDPSQCF
;
A
#
# COMPACT_ATOMS: atom_id res chain seq x y z
N MET A 1 -28.99 -28.97 -59.07
CA MET A 1 -30.00 -29.27 -58.03
C MET A 1 -29.26 -29.80 -56.80
N ILE A 2 -28.88 -28.92 -55.86
CA ILE A 2 -28.49 -29.31 -54.49
C ILE A 2 -29.16 -28.28 -53.59
N SER A 3 -30.12 -28.75 -52.80
CA SER A 3 -31.11 -27.94 -52.08
C SER A 3 -30.51 -27.41 -50.77
N PHE A 4 -30.61 -26.10 -50.59
CA PHE A 4 -30.30 -25.39 -49.36
C PHE A 4 -31.27 -25.81 -48.24
N SER A 5 -30.85 -26.70 -47.35
CA SER A 5 -31.33 -26.66 -45.95
C SER A 5 -30.26 -26.01 -45.07
N CYS A 6 -29.84 -24.83 -45.50
CA CYS A 6 -28.66 -24.11 -44.98
C CYS A 6 -29.00 -23.16 -43.83
N ARG A 7 -30.26 -22.70 -43.71
CA ARG A 7 -30.61 -21.59 -42.82
C ARG A 7 -30.91 -21.98 -41.37
N VAL A 8 -31.54 -23.14 -41.14
CA VAL A 8 -31.96 -23.55 -39.79
C VAL A 8 -30.80 -24.12 -39.00
N PHE A 9 -29.90 -24.87 -39.66
CA PHE A 9 -28.68 -25.38 -39.04
C PHE A 9 -27.72 -24.25 -38.60
N TYR A 10 -27.71 -23.14 -39.35
CA TYR A 10 -26.86 -21.98 -39.07
C TYR A 10 -27.23 -21.25 -37.77
N LEU A 11 -28.52 -21.22 -37.42
CA LEU A 11 -28.99 -20.53 -36.21
C LEU A 11 -28.65 -21.30 -34.92
N ILE A 12 -28.68 -22.63 -34.96
CA ILE A 12 -28.29 -23.48 -33.83
C ILE A 12 -26.76 -23.50 -33.66
N LEU A 13 -26.01 -23.48 -34.77
CA LEU A 13 -24.55 -23.31 -34.71
C LEU A 13 -24.13 -21.94 -34.15
N LEU A 14 -24.87 -20.87 -34.41
CA LEU A 14 -24.54 -19.54 -33.87
C LEU A 14 -24.71 -19.44 -32.34
N TYR A 15 -25.62 -20.22 -31.74
CA TYR A 15 -25.78 -20.24 -30.28
C TYR A 15 -24.74 -21.11 -29.56
N LEU A 16 -24.05 -22.02 -30.27
CA LEU A 16 -23.01 -22.89 -29.69
C LEU A 16 -21.60 -22.28 -29.70
N ILE A 17 -21.37 -21.14 -30.36
CA ILE A 17 -20.04 -20.53 -30.49
C ILE A 17 -19.93 -19.20 -29.74
N PHE A 18 -20.92 -18.80 -28.93
CA PHE A 18 -20.71 -17.70 -27.98
C PHE A 18 -20.08 -18.28 -26.69
N PRO A 19 -18.75 -18.18 -26.50
CA PRO A 19 -18.15 -18.60 -25.24
C PRO A 19 -18.72 -17.75 -24.12
N LEU A 20 -19.39 -18.39 -23.16
CA LEU A 20 -19.61 -17.84 -21.84
C LEU A 20 -18.24 -17.50 -21.25
N LYS A 21 -17.96 -16.23 -21.00
CA LYS A 21 -16.73 -15.82 -20.32
C LYS A 21 -16.81 -16.29 -18.87
N LEU A 22 -16.15 -17.42 -18.58
CA LEU A 22 -15.90 -17.88 -17.22
C LEU A 22 -14.75 -17.03 -16.66
N TYR A 23 -15.05 -16.04 -15.83
CA TYR A 23 -14.02 -15.37 -15.04
C TYR A 23 -13.79 -16.21 -13.78
N ALA A 24 -12.77 -17.06 -13.81
CA ALA A 24 -12.31 -17.74 -12.60
C ALA A 24 -11.71 -16.69 -11.65
N GLN A 25 -11.98 -16.80 -10.35
CA GLN A 25 -11.17 -16.14 -9.35
C GLN A 25 -9.86 -16.92 -9.23
N ASP A 26 -8.81 -16.31 -9.74
CA ASP A 26 -7.50 -16.88 -10.04
C ASP A 26 -6.38 -16.31 -9.15
N TRP A 27 -6.72 -15.52 -8.12
CA TRP A 27 -5.79 -15.01 -7.11
C TRP A 27 -5.90 -15.77 -5.78
N HIS A 28 -4.78 -15.93 -5.05
CA HIS A 28 -4.82 -16.23 -3.61
C HIS A 28 -3.62 -15.57 -2.90
N LEU A 29 -3.90 -14.73 -1.91
CA LEU A 29 -2.90 -14.19 -0.99
C LEU A 29 -3.09 -14.90 0.35
N ALA A 30 -2.13 -15.75 0.71
CA ALA A 30 -2.20 -16.56 1.92
C ALA A 30 -1.54 -15.92 3.16
N GLY A 31 -0.71 -14.88 2.97
CA GLY A 31 -0.18 -14.06 4.06
C GLY A 31 1.09 -13.27 3.73
N THR A 32 1.28 -12.17 4.45
CA THR A 32 2.50 -11.35 4.52
C THR A 32 2.55 -10.60 5.86
N ARG A 33 3.73 -10.52 6.50
CA ARG A 33 4.02 -9.72 7.71
C ARG A 33 5.54 -9.53 7.82
N GLY A 34 6.13 -8.36 7.86
CA GLY A 34 5.81 -7.01 7.42
C GLY A 34 7.17 -6.32 7.24
N ILE A 35 7.22 -5.21 6.50
CA ILE A 35 8.47 -4.47 6.20
C ILE A 35 8.61 -3.21 7.06
N MET A 36 7.82 -3.13 8.13
CA MET A 36 7.59 -1.91 8.90
C MET A 36 8.57 -1.80 10.05
N ASN A 37 9.30 -0.70 10.08
CA ASN A 37 10.08 -0.26 11.22
C ASN A 37 9.26 0.77 12.00
N PHE A 38 9.26 0.65 13.33
CA PHE A 38 8.60 1.60 14.22
C PHE A 38 9.67 2.37 14.99
N VAL A 39 9.61 3.69 14.90
CA VAL A 39 10.62 4.57 15.48
C VAL A 39 9.95 5.59 16.37
N VAL A 40 10.56 5.85 17.53
CA VAL A 40 10.15 6.91 18.44
C VAL A 40 11.16 8.04 18.34
N VAL A 41 10.69 9.24 18.02
CA VAL A 41 11.47 10.47 18.07
C VAL A 41 11.15 11.22 19.37
N SER A 42 12.13 11.97 19.89
CA SER A 42 11.89 12.85 21.03
C SER A 42 10.83 13.89 20.69
N LYS A 43 9.90 14.17 21.62
CA LYS A 43 8.80 15.11 21.41
C LYS A 43 9.29 16.51 21.03
N GLU A 44 10.42 16.93 21.56
CA GLU A 44 11.06 18.22 21.34
C GLU A 44 11.56 18.39 19.91
N ARG A 45 11.80 17.28 19.20
CA ARG A 45 12.29 17.25 17.82
C ARG A 45 11.24 16.73 16.84
N GLU A 46 9.97 16.66 17.24
CA GLU A 46 8.91 16.10 16.38
C GLU A 46 8.60 16.94 15.12
N ALA A 47 9.10 18.18 15.06
CA ALA A 47 8.99 19.07 13.91
C ALA A 47 10.32 19.25 13.15
N ASP A 48 11.39 18.59 13.60
CA ASP A 48 12.73 18.70 13.02
C ASP A 48 12.90 17.67 11.92
N LYS A 49 12.95 18.08 10.64
CA LYS A 49 13.04 17.13 9.52
C LYS A 49 14.29 16.27 9.58
N ASP A 50 15.39 16.76 10.14
CA ASP A 50 16.68 16.11 10.08
C ASP A 50 16.70 14.80 10.90
N VAL A 51 15.93 14.71 12.00
CA VAL A 51 15.86 13.45 12.78
C VAL A 51 15.30 12.28 11.97
N TYR A 52 14.34 12.57 11.09
CA TYR A 52 13.71 11.55 10.26
C TYR A 52 14.67 11.11 9.17
N LEU A 53 15.38 12.06 8.54
CA LEU A 53 16.37 11.75 7.51
C LEU A 53 17.53 10.92 8.05
N GLU A 54 18.03 11.25 9.24
CA GLU A 54 19.05 10.46 9.94
C GLU A 54 18.56 9.02 10.21
N ALA A 55 17.34 8.88 10.74
CA ALA A 55 16.75 7.56 11.01
C ALA A 55 16.54 6.75 9.72
N ILE A 56 16.04 7.39 8.65
CA ILE A 56 15.84 6.75 7.33
C ILE A 56 17.17 6.25 6.78
N GLN A 57 18.22 7.08 6.79
CA GLN A 57 19.55 6.69 6.31
C GLN A 57 20.15 5.55 7.13
N SER A 58 19.88 5.50 8.44
CA SER A 58 20.37 4.44 9.31
C SER A 58 19.62 3.11 9.16
N ILE A 59 18.32 3.14 8.85
CA ILE A 59 17.45 1.96 8.88
C ILE A 59 17.26 1.36 7.48
N CYS A 60 17.07 2.20 6.47
CA CYS A 60 16.76 1.75 5.13
C CYS A 60 18.02 1.32 4.38
N LYS A 61 17.94 0.16 3.72
CA LYS A 61 19.00 -0.35 2.84
C LYS A 61 18.69 -0.03 1.39
N VAL A 62 19.74 0.24 0.62
CA VAL A 62 19.64 0.48 -0.82
C VAL A 62 19.09 -0.76 -1.53
N GLY A 63 18.10 -0.59 -2.40
CA GLY A 63 17.49 -1.70 -3.17
C GLY A 63 16.38 -2.46 -2.43
N GLU A 64 16.11 -2.16 -1.16
CA GLU A 64 15.07 -2.83 -0.36
C GLU A 64 13.85 -1.92 -0.14
N ASN A 65 12.65 -2.51 -0.12
CA ASN A 65 11.45 -1.79 0.30
C ASN A 65 11.59 -1.40 1.77
N CYS A 66 11.47 -0.12 2.07
CA CYS A 66 11.61 0.41 3.41
C CYS A 66 10.33 1.15 3.81
N LYS A 67 9.69 0.69 4.89
CA LYS A 67 8.56 1.37 5.52
C LYS A 67 8.97 1.74 6.94
N ILE A 68 8.88 3.01 7.29
CA ILE A 68 9.11 3.49 8.65
C ILE A 68 7.90 4.32 9.09
N ILE A 69 7.39 4.04 10.29
CA ILE A 69 6.35 4.83 10.91
C ILE A 69 6.92 5.42 12.20
N PHE A 70 6.76 6.73 12.37
CA PHE A 70 7.33 7.47 13.48
C PHE A 70 6.26 7.91 14.48
N TRP A 71 6.59 7.87 15.77
CA TRP A 71 5.78 8.41 16.88
C TRP A 71 6.62 9.34 17.75
N ALA A 72 5.97 10.24 18.48
CA ALA A 72 6.62 11.07 19.51
C ALA A 72 6.47 10.51 20.94
N SER A 73 5.82 9.35 21.10
CA SER A 73 5.70 8.63 22.37
C SER A 73 5.67 7.13 22.12
N ALA A 74 6.39 6.38 22.94
CA ALA A 74 6.43 4.92 22.87
C ALA A 74 5.07 4.28 23.22
N ASP A 75 4.27 4.93 24.06
CA ASP A 75 2.94 4.43 24.48
C ASP A 75 1.96 4.31 23.31
N HIS A 76 2.21 5.06 22.24
CA HIS A 76 1.39 5.07 21.04
C HIS A 76 1.89 4.13 19.94
N VAL A 77 3.03 3.46 20.14
CA VAL A 77 3.53 2.48 19.18
C VAL A 77 2.68 1.21 19.29
N PRO A 78 2.17 0.67 18.17
CA PRO A 78 1.32 -0.51 18.20
C PRO A 78 2.11 -1.76 18.58
N THR A 79 1.56 -2.53 19.51
CA THR A 79 2.05 -3.87 19.89
C THR A 79 1.27 -5.00 19.21
N SER A 80 0.16 -4.66 18.55
CA SER A 80 -0.69 -5.59 17.80
C SER A 80 -1.34 -4.90 16.61
N TRP A 81 -1.78 -5.70 15.65
CA TRP A 81 -2.55 -5.22 14.49
C TRP A 81 -4.01 -5.70 14.59
N PRO A 82 -5.00 -4.87 14.18
CA PRO A 82 -4.85 -3.52 13.62
C PRO A 82 -4.41 -2.46 14.65
N MET A 83 -3.82 -1.35 14.19
CA MET A 83 -3.63 -0.17 15.04
C MET A 83 -4.99 0.35 15.52
N THR A 84 -5.05 0.81 16.76
CA THR A 84 -6.18 1.63 17.23
C THR A 84 -6.18 3.02 16.56
N ASP A 85 -7.31 3.70 16.61
CA ASP A 85 -7.42 5.06 16.07
C ASP A 85 -6.43 6.02 16.73
N ALA A 86 -6.30 5.96 18.06
CA ALA A 86 -5.34 6.76 18.80
C ALA A 86 -3.88 6.49 18.38
N GLN A 87 -3.51 5.23 18.13
CA GLN A 87 -2.16 4.88 17.64
C GLN A 87 -1.93 5.37 16.21
N ARG A 88 -2.95 5.35 15.34
CA ARG A 88 -2.86 5.84 13.97
C ARG A 88 -2.76 7.36 13.91
N GLU A 89 -3.55 8.07 14.71
CA GLU A 89 -3.64 9.54 14.73
C GLU A 89 -2.45 10.20 15.43
N SER A 90 -1.79 9.48 16.33
CA SER A 90 -0.60 9.96 17.05
C SER A 90 0.72 9.79 16.27
N ARG A 91 0.68 9.13 15.11
CA ARG A 91 1.83 9.06 14.19
C ARG A 91 2.31 10.47 13.85
N VAL A 92 3.60 10.60 13.63
CA VAL A 92 4.28 11.86 13.36
C VAL A 92 4.68 11.97 11.90
N VAL A 93 5.34 10.93 11.39
CA VAL A 93 5.75 10.79 10.00
C VAL A 93 5.44 9.36 9.56
N ASP A 94 5.00 9.22 8.32
CA ASP A 94 4.93 7.97 7.60
C ASP A 94 5.87 8.05 6.39
N TYR A 95 6.89 7.19 6.39
CA TYR A 95 7.87 7.07 5.31
C TYR A 95 7.75 5.74 4.59
N PHE A 96 7.68 5.77 3.26
CA PHE A 96 7.76 4.59 2.42
C PHE A 96 8.66 4.85 1.21
N LYS A 97 9.57 3.91 0.96
CA LYS A 97 10.35 3.86 -0.26
C LYS A 97 10.33 2.45 -0.82
N GLU A 98 10.06 2.35 -2.11
CA GLU A 98 10.22 1.09 -2.82
C GLU A 98 11.69 0.94 -3.26
N GLY A 99 12.25 -0.26 -3.10
CA GLY A 99 13.70 -0.44 -3.12
C GLY A 99 14.36 -0.07 -4.45
N ASN A 100 13.73 -0.43 -5.57
CA ASN A 100 14.28 -0.26 -6.92
C ASN A 100 13.63 0.87 -7.72
N SER A 101 12.78 1.68 -7.09
CA SER A 101 12.14 2.83 -7.76
C SER A 101 12.55 4.14 -7.10
N GLU A 102 12.33 5.22 -7.82
CA GLU A 102 12.43 6.58 -7.28
C GLU A 102 11.15 6.96 -6.49
N GLU A 103 10.18 6.04 -6.37
CA GLU A 103 8.96 6.30 -5.62
C GLU A 103 9.27 6.32 -4.12
N GLU A 104 9.24 7.53 -3.58
CA GLU A 104 9.42 7.82 -2.17
C GLU A 104 8.25 8.67 -1.68
N LYS A 105 7.68 8.27 -0.54
CA LYS A 105 6.62 9.01 0.15
C LYS A 105 7.11 9.34 1.55
N PHE A 106 7.18 10.63 1.83
CA PHE A 106 7.43 11.18 3.15
C PHE A 106 6.23 12.05 3.50
N LEU A 107 5.37 11.55 4.38
CA LEU A 107 4.14 12.25 4.78
C LEU A 107 4.17 12.57 6.27
N TRP A 108 3.89 13.82 6.59
CA TRP A 108 3.73 14.30 7.96
C TRP A 108 2.32 14.03 8.47
N ASN A 109 2.16 14.04 9.79
CA ASN A 109 0.85 14.29 10.38
C ASN A 109 0.44 15.74 10.10
N CYS A 110 -0.79 15.97 9.65
CA CYS A 110 -1.27 17.33 9.35
C CYS A 110 -1.24 18.30 10.54
N ARG A 111 -1.13 17.81 11.80
CA ARG A 111 -0.92 18.67 12.98
C ARG A 111 0.46 19.33 13.04
N ILE A 112 1.46 18.79 12.34
CA ILE A 112 2.84 19.27 12.34
C ILE A 112 3.08 20.10 11.08
N VAL A 113 2.76 19.55 9.91
CA VAL A 113 2.81 20.25 8.63
C VAL A 113 1.41 20.32 8.05
N ASN A 114 0.83 21.52 8.03
CA ASN A 114 -0.52 21.75 7.52
C ASN A 114 -0.50 22.01 6.00
N ASP A 115 0.00 21.05 5.24
CA ASP A 115 -0.01 21.03 3.78
C ASP A 115 -0.62 19.71 3.28
N PRO A 116 -1.83 19.74 2.69
CA PRO A 116 -2.52 18.53 2.21
C PRO A 116 -1.75 17.70 1.17
N SER A 117 -0.74 18.27 0.51
CA SER A 117 0.11 17.53 -0.43
C SER A 117 1.26 16.78 0.26
N GLN A 118 1.53 17.10 1.53
CA GLN A 118 2.66 16.58 2.31
C GLN A 118 2.23 15.91 3.62
N CYS A 119 0.93 15.82 3.90
CA CYS A 119 0.43 15.27 5.14
C CYS A 119 -0.71 14.27 4.93
N PHE A 120 -0.91 13.44 5.96
CA PHE A 120 -2.00 12.48 6.07
C PHE A 120 -2.99 12.87 7.18
#